data_AF-A0A2G9YZC7-F1
#
_entry.id   AF-A0A2G9YZC7-F1
#
_cell.length_a   1.000
_cell.length_b   1.000
_cell.length_c   1.000
_cell.angle_alpha   90.00
_cell.angle_beta   90.00
_cell.angle_gamma   90.00
#
_symmetry.space_group_name_H-M   'P 1'
#
loop_
_entity.id
_entity.type
_entity.pdbx_description
1 polymer ?
#
loop_
_entity_poly.entity_id
_entity_poly.type
_entity_poly.pdbx_seq_one_letter_code
_entity_poly.pdbx_strand_id
1 'polypeptide(L)' 'MQQYLPLAQIIISVFLVVFILLQQRGTALGSAFGQEGGFYATRRGIQKKILWATIVCGVLFILLALLNLIL' A
#
# COMPACT_ATOMS: atom_id res chain seq x y z
N MET A 1 -10.87 -18.02 23.42
CA MET A 1 -11.72 -16.83 23.22
C MET A 1 -11.35 -16.21 21.88
N GLN A 2 -11.93 -16.75 20.82
CA GLN A 2 -12.14 -16.11 19.52
C GLN A 2 -10.92 -15.60 18.72
N GLN A 3 -10.34 -16.48 17.90
CA GLN A 3 -9.30 -16.22 16.88
C GLN A 3 -9.78 -15.30 15.73
N TYR A 4 -10.77 -14.43 15.96
CA TYR A 4 -11.25 -13.49 14.95
C TYR A 4 -10.25 -12.37 14.67
N LEU A 5 -9.47 -11.95 15.68
CA LEU A 5 -8.47 -10.90 15.54
C LEU A 5 -7.35 -11.26 14.54
N PRO A 6 -6.67 -12.43 14.64
CA PRO A 6 -5.65 -12.82 13.66
C PRO A 6 -6.25 -13.11 12.27
N LEU A 7 -7.46 -13.67 12.20
CA LEU A 7 -8.14 -13.89 10.91
C LEU A 7 -8.44 -12.57 10.19
N ALA A 8 -8.95 -11.57 10.90
CA ALA A 8 -9.18 -10.23 10.36
C ALA A 8 -7.87 -9.56 9.90
N GLN A 9 -6.78 -9.73 10.65
CA GLN A 9 -5.48 -9.18 10.29
C GLN A 9 -4.89 -9.81 9.02
N ILE A 10 -5.07 -11.12 8.82
CA ILE A 10 -4.67 -11.79 7.58
C ILE A 10 -5.47 -11.23 6.39
N ILE A 11 -6.78 -11.11 6.52
CA ILE A 11 -7.65 -10.57 5.46
C ILE A 11 -7.21 -9.15 5.09
N ILE A 12 -6.99 -8.27 6.08
CA ILE A 12 -6.57 -6.88 5.84
C ILE A 12 -5.17 -6.85 5.19
N SER A 13 -4.25 -7.73 5.61
CA SER A 13 -2.91 -7.83 4.98
C SER A 13 -3.01 -8.14 3.49
N VAL A 14 -3.88 -9.10 3.11
CA VAL A 14 -4.08 -9.48 1.71
C VAL A 14 -4.63 -8.32 0.89
N PHE A 15 -5.65 -7.61 1.40
CA PHE A 15 -6.18 -6.40 0.74
C PHE A 15 -5.11 -5.32 0.57
N LEU A 16 -4.25 -5.13 1.58
CA LEU A 16 -3.16 -4.16 1.55
C LEU A 16 -2.13 -4.51 0.47
N VAL A 17 -1.75 -5.79 0.36
CA VAL A 17 -0.85 -6.27 -0.69
C VAL A 17 -1.46 -6.03 -2.08
N VAL A 18 -2.74 -6.36 -2.27
CA VAL A 18 -3.45 -6.11 -3.54
C VAL A 18 -3.46 -4.62 -3.88
N PHE A 19 -3.75 -3.75 -2.91
CA PHE A 19 -3.71 -2.30 -3.11
C PHE A 19 -2.31 -1.78 -3.45
N ILE A 20 -1.26 -2.33 -2.83
CA ILE A 20 0.13 -1.97 -3.15
C ILE A 20 0.51 -2.41 -4.57
N LEU A 21 0.10 -3.62 -4.98
CA LEU A 21 0.40 -4.13 -6.33
C LEU A 21 -0.32 -3.34 -7.43
N LEU A 22 -1.55 -2.88 -7.15
CA LEU A 22 -2.32 -2.04 -8.07
C LEU A 22 -1.73 -0.62 -8.20
N GLN A 23 -0.91 -0.17 -7.24
CA GLN A 23 -0.19 1.10 -7.36
C GLN A 23 0.92 1.00 -8.41
N GLN A 24 0.68 1.61 -9.57
CA GLN A 24 1.71 1.80 -10.59
C GLN A 24 2.89 2.61 -10.02
N ARG A 25 4.05 1.95 -9.85
CA ARG A 25 5.33 2.60 -9.53
C ARG A 25 6.07 2.91 -10.82
N GLY A 26 5.65 3.97 -11.51
CA GLY A 26 6.08 4.27 -12.89
C GLY A 26 7.55 4.67 -13.10
N THR A 27 8.39 4.78 -12.07
CA THR A 27 9.69 5.46 -12.20
C THR A 27 10.89 4.81 -11.49
N ALA A 28 10.70 3.68 -10.79
CA ALA A 28 11.75 3.17 -9.89
C ALA A 28 12.90 2.42 -10.58
N LEU A 29 12.66 1.74 -11.70
CA LEU A 29 13.69 0.95 -12.39
C LEU A 29 14.44 1.78 -13.45
N GLY A 30 13.73 2.55 -14.29
CA GLY A 30 14.37 3.30 -15.39
C GLY A 30 15.32 4.43 -14.97
N SER A 31 15.12 5.00 -13.78
CA SER A 31 15.99 6.06 -13.23
C SER A 31 17.34 5.55 -12.74
N ALA A 32 17.45 4.26 -12.38
CA ALA A 32 18.71 3.63 -11.98
C ALA A 32 19.64 3.33 -13.17
N PHE A 33 19.12 3.34 -14.40
CA PHE A 33 19.85 3.02 -15.63
C PHE A 33 20.30 4.25 -16.44
N GLY A 34 20.22 5.47 -15.87
CA GLY A 34 20.78 6.67 -16.51
C GLY A 34 20.07 7.14 -17.78
N GLN A 35 18.87 6.62 -18.09
CA GLN A 35 18.07 7.17 -19.19
C GLN A 35 17.36 8.45 -18.74
N GLU A 36 17.79 9.59 -19.28
CA GLU A 36 17.17 10.91 -19.08
C GLU A 36 15.72 11.00 -19.61
N GLY A 37 15.27 10.02 -20.38
CA GLY A 37 13.93 9.93 -20.97
C GLY A 37 12.84 9.37 -20.05
N GLY A 38 12.94 9.58 -18.73
CA GLY A 38 11.90 9.19 -17.80
C GLY A 38 10.60 9.90 -18.14
N PHE A 39 9.59 9.16 -18.58
CA PHE A 39 8.23 9.68 -18.74
C PHE A 39 7.72 10.08 -17.34
N TYR A 40 7.95 11.34 -16.95
CA TYR A 40 7.40 11.93 -15.74
C TYR A 40 5.89 12.14 -15.94
N ALA A 41 5.13 11.05 -15.94
CA ALA A 41 3.68 11.13 -15.80
C ALA A 41 3.42 11.75 -14.43
N THR A 42 3.09 13.05 -14.42
CA THR A 42 2.54 13.70 -13.23
C THR A 42 1.35 12.85 -12.78
N ARG A 43 1.37 12.39 -11.52
CA ARG A 43 0.26 11.62 -10.94
C ARG A 43 -0.99 12.49 -10.93
N ARG A 44 -1.82 12.42 -11.98
CA ARG A 44 -3.06 13.19 -12.10
C ARG A 44 -4.26 12.36 -11.65
N GLY A 45 -5.16 13.00 -10.88
CA GLY A 45 -6.46 12.46 -10.51
C GLY A 45 -6.40 11.15 -9.70
N ILE A 46 -6.67 10.04 -10.39
CA ILE A 46 -6.95 8.73 -9.79
C ILE A 46 -5.72 8.13 -9.12
N GLN A 47 -4.53 8.24 -9.73
CA GLN A 47 -3.30 7.70 -9.13
C GLN A 47 -2.93 8.37 -7.79
N LYS A 48 -3.23 9.67 -7.63
CA LYS A 48 -2.99 10.38 -6.36
C LYS A 48 -3.98 9.92 -5.29
N LYS A 49 -5.26 9.74 -5.64
CA LYS A 49 -6.29 9.23 -4.71
C LYS A 49 -5.98 7.81 -4.23
N ILE A 50 -5.57 6.91 -5.13
CA ILE A 50 -5.17 5.54 -4.76
C ILE A 50 -3.96 5.56 -3.82
N LEU A 51 -2.98 6.43 -4.05
CA LEU A 51 -1.83 6.58 -3.15
C LEU A 51 -2.26 6.98 -1.74
N TRP A 52 -3.10 8.00 -1.61
CA TRP A 52 -3.63 8.42 -0.32
C TRP A 52 -4.47 7.34 0.36
N ALA A 53 -5.30 6.62 -0.41
CA ALA A 53 -6.09 5.51 0.11
C ALA A 53 -5.22 4.39 0.70
N THR A 54 -4.16 3.97 -0.01
CA THR A 54 -3.26 2.93 0.51
C THR A 54 -2.44 3.39 1.71
N ILE A 55 -2.06 4.67 1.78
CA ILE A 55 -1.40 5.22 2.99
C ILE A 55 -2.35 5.11 4.18
N VAL A 56 -3.61 5.51 4.02
CA VAL A 56 -4.62 5.40 5.08
C VAL A 56 -4.87 3.94 5.48
N CYS A 57 -5.04 3.04 4.51
CA CYS A 57 -5.16 1.60 4.78
C CYS A 57 -3.92 1.02 5.47
N GLY A 58 -2.72 1.48 5.09
CA GLY A 58 -1.45 1.10 5.70
C GLY A 58 -1.37 1.47 7.17
N VAL A 59 -1.73 2.72 7.49
CA VAL A 59 -1.77 3.22 8.88
C VAL A 59 -2.80 2.43 9.71
N LEU A 60 -4.00 2.21 9.18
CA LEU A 60 -5.04 1.40 9.84
C LEU A 60 -4.57 -0.03 10.11
N PHE A 61 -3.86 -0.63 9.16
CA PHE A 61 -3.32 -1.97 9.35
C PHE A 61 -2.26 -2.03 10.46
N ILE A 62 -1.35 -1.07 10.51
CA ILE A 62 -0.34 -1.00 11.57
C ILE A 62 -1.01 -0.82 12.94
N LEU A 63 -2.02 0.05 13.03
CA LEU A 63 -2.77 0.25 14.28
C LEU A 63 -3.49 -1.02 14.74
N LEU A 64 -4.13 -1.75 13.81
CA LEU A 64 -4.78 -3.02 14.10
C LEU A 64 -3.77 -4.12 14.49
N ALA A 65 -2.61 -4.16 13.85
CA ALA A 65 -1.54 -5.08 14.18
C ALA A 65 -0.96 -4.80 15.57
N LEU A 66 -0.79 -3.53 15.95
CA LEU A 66 -0.37 -3.15 17.31
C LEU A 66 -1.44 -3.50 18.35
N LEU A 67 -2.72 -3.30 18.03
CA LEU A 67 -3.82 -3.69 18.92
C LEU A 67 -3.85 -5.21 19.14
N ASN A 68 -3.66 -6.00 18.07
CA ASN A 68 -3.57 -7.46 18.14
C ASN A 68 -2.36 -7.94 18.94
N LEU A 69 -1.23 -7.23 18.85
CA LEU A 69 -0.02 -7.58 19.61
C LEU A 69 -0.18 -7.33 21.11
N ILE A 70 -0.94 -6.30 21.50
CA ILE A 70 -1.10 -5.87 22.89
C ILE A 70 -2.24 -6.64 23.60
N LEU A 71 -3.26 -7.09 22.86
CA LEU A 71 -4.48 -7.71 23.38
C LEU A 71 -4.48 -9.23 23.21
#